data_AF-A0A9E6EWE1-F1
#
_entry.id   AF-A0A9E6EWE1-F1
#
_cell.length_a   1.000
_cell.length_b   1.000
_cell.length_c   1.000
_cell.angle_alpha   90.00
_cell.angle_beta   90.00
_cell.angle_gamma   90.00
#
_symmetry.space_group_name_H-M   'P 1'
#
loop_
_entity.id
_entity.type
_entity.pdbx_description
1 polymer ?
#
loop_
_entity_poly.entity_id
_entity_poly.type
_entity_poly.pdbx_seq_one_letter_code
_entity_poly.pdbx_strand_id
1 'polypeptide(L)'
;TRIQTINNLAPEVKIEISNSYNSSTRTSNINLEFDALQNMNGTYKLAVYLTEDSIVSAQTTTNDPDHSDDIIHDYVHRHVLRGTYNSTFGDTIMTGNISKNAEFFKSYSMILNPAWNENHCYMVVMVYNMSNYEIIQAEEKRIK
;
A
#
# COMPACT_ATOMS: atom_id res chain seq x y z
N THR A 1 -4.18 7.01 22.08
CA THR A 1 -3.91 5.69 21.45
C THR A 1 -2.58 5.74 20.71
N ARG A 2 -1.99 4.61 20.29
CA ARG A 2 -0.74 4.58 19.52
C ARG A 2 -0.78 5.50 18.28
N ILE A 3 -1.93 5.56 17.60
CA ILE A 3 -2.17 6.45 16.46
C ILE A 3 -1.95 7.94 16.81
N GLN A 4 -2.47 8.40 17.95
CA GLN A 4 -2.30 9.80 18.38
C GLN A 4 -0.84 10.13 18.71
N THR A 5 -0.07 9.16 19.20
CA THR A 5 1.36 9.35 19.50
C THR A 5 2.19 9.48 18.23
N ILE A 6 1.88 8.71 17.18
CA ILE A 6 2.59 8.74 15.89
C ILE A 6 2.37 10.07 15.16
N ASN A 7 1.16 10.64 15.22
CA ASN A 7 0.84 11.89 14.50
C ASN A 7 1.68 13.11 14.94
N ASN A 8 2.33 13.04 16.11
CA ASN A 8 3.18 14.11 16.62
C ASN A 8 4.68 13.84 16.40
N LEU A 9 5.05 12.70 15.80
CA LEU A 9 6.43 12.40 15.45
C LEU A 9 6.80 13.02 14.10
N ALA A 10 8.05 13.46 13.98
CA ALA A 10 8.58 13.86 12.68
C ALA A 10 8.68 12.61 11.78
N PRO A 11 8.32 12.70 10.48
CA PRO A 11 8.46 11.58 9.56
C PRO A 11 9.93 11.18 9.42
N GLU A 12 10.20 9.88 9.44
CA GLU A 12 11.57 9.36 9.28
C GLU A 12 11.99 9.30 7.81
N VAL A 13 11.02 9.04 6.93
CA VAL A 13 11.18 8.85 5.49
C VAL A 13 10.08 9.60 4.76
N LYS A 14 10.42 10.19 3.62
CA LYS A 14 9.46 10.70 2.63
C LYS A 14 9.38 9.73 1.46
N ILE A 15 8.17 9.51 0.94
CA ILE A 15 7.94 8.68 -0.24
C ILE A 15 7.30 9.57 -1.30
N GLU A 16 7.91 9.63 -2.48
CA GLU A 16 7.29 10.22 -3.66
C GLU A 16 6.90 9.14 -4.66
N ILE A 17 5.66 9.21 -5.17
CA ILE A 17 5.11 8.24 -6.10
C ILE A 17 4.85 8.91 -7.44
N SER A 18 5.50 8.41 -8.49
CA SER A 18 5.10 8.65 -9.88
C SER A 18 4.62 7.34 -10.50
N ASN A 19 3.49 7.39 -11.22
CA ASN A 19 2.87 6.20 -11.77
C ASN A 19 2.27 6.50 -13.16
N SER A 20 2.13 5.44 -13.95
CA SER A 20 1.40 5.47 -15.21
C SER A 20 0.61 4.19 -15.41
N TYR A 21 -0.49 4.28 -16.15
CA TYR A 21 -1.32 3.15 -16.51
C TYR A 21 -1.50 3.06 -18.03
N ASN A 22 -1.18 1.91 -18.61
CA ASN A 22 -1.42 1.62 -20.01
C ASN A 22 -2.74 0.84 -20.15
N SER A 23 -3.77 1.47 -20.70
CA SER A 23 -5.09 0.85 -20.88
C SER A 23 -5.11 -0.29 -21.89
N SER A 24 -4.23 -0.27 -22.89
CA SER A 24 -4.18 -1.31 -23.93
C SER A 24 -3.60 -2.62 -23.38
N THR A 25 -2.61 -2.54 -22.50
CA THR A 25 -1.95 -3.73 -21.89
C THR A 25 -2.41 -4.00 -20.46
N ARG A 26 -3.28 -3.15 -19.91
CA ARG A 26 -3.67 -3.11 -18.49
C ARG A 26 -2.46 -3.10 -17.53
N THR A 27 -1.36 -2.49 -17.94
CA THR A 27 -0.11 -2.45 -17.15
C THR A 27 -0.06 -1.19 -16.31
N SER A 28 0.03 -1.34 -14.99
CA SER A 28 0.37 -0.27 -14.05
C SER A 28 1.88 -0.27 -13.82
N ASN A 29 2.52 0.87 -14.04
CA ASN A 29 3.94 1.10 -13.77
C ASN A 29 4.08 2.12 -12.65
N ILE A 30 5.01 1.88 -11.74
CA ILE A 30 5.24 2.72 -10.57
C ILE A 30 6.73 2.98 -10.41
N ASN A 31 7.08 4.23 -10.10
CA ASN A 31 8.40 4.63 -9.65
C ASN A 31 8.27 5.32 -8.31
N LEU A 32 9.15 4.95 -7.40
CA LEU A 32 9.15 5.35 -6.02
C LEU A 32 10.51 5.94 -5.70
N GLU A 33 10.48 7.14 -5.11
CA GLU A 33 11.64 7.85 -4.59
C GLU A 33 11.49 7.97 -3.07
N PHE A 34 12.58 7.69 -2.35
CA PHE A 34 12.60 7.64 -0.91
C PHE A 34 13.70 8.56 -0.38
N ASP A 35 13.33 9.53 0.46
CA ASP A 35 14.28 10.40 1.15
C ASP A 35 14.33 10.05 2.64
N ALA A 36 15.51 9.70 3.17
CA ALA A 36 15.70 9.61 4.62
C ALA A 36 15.75 11.02 5.23
N LEU A 37 14.81 11.35 6.12
CA LEU A 37 14.70 12.70 6.70
C LEU A 37 15.55 12.89 7.98
N GLN A 38 16.09 11.79 8.50
CA GLN A 38 17.00 11.75 9.64
C GLN A 38 17.99 10.60 9.51
N ASN A 39 19.01 10.58 10.40
CA ASN A 39 19.90 9.43 10.50
C ASN A 39 19.12 8.24 11.08
N MET A 40 19.23 7.09 10.45
CA MET A 40 18.55 5.86 10.83
C MET A 40 19.55 4.71 10.94
N ASN A 41 19.22 3.69 11.74
CA ASN A 41 19.97 2.44 11.79
C ASN A 41 19.01 1.26 11.82
N GLY A 42 19.24 0.30 10.95
CA GLY A 42 18.51 -0.96 10.93
C GLY A 42 18.30 -1.48 9.52
N THR A 43 17.37 -2.44 9.39
CA THR A 43 16.94 -2.98 8.10
C THR A 43 15.51 -2.52 7.83
N TYR A 44 15.29 -1.85 6.72
CA TYR A 44 13.97 -1.35 6.32
C TYR A 44 13.52 -2.00 5.02
N LYS A 45 12.25 -2.39 4.99
CA LYS A 45 11.62 -3.07 3.87
C LYS A 45 10.52 -2.22 3.26
N LEU A 46 10.38 -2.33 1.95
CA LEU A 46 9.36 -1.67 1.14
C LEU A 46 8.37 -2.71 0.65
N ALA A 47 7.13 -2.62 1.09
CA ALA A 47 6.03 -3.43 0.57
C ALA A 47 5.08 -2.55 -0.26
N VAL A 48 4.70 -3.05 -1.44
CA VAL A 48 3.82 -2.31 -2.34
C VAL A 48 2.66 -3.19 -2.77
N TYR A 49 1.46 -2.80 -2.37
CA TYR A 49 0.23 -3.56 -2.55
C TYR A 49 -0.71 -2.87 -3.52
N LEU A 50 -1.48 -3.66 -4.26
CA LEU A 50 -2.63 -3.19 -5.02
C LEU A 50 -3.90 -3.47 -4.21
N THR A 51 -4.73 -2.46 -4.02
CA THR A 51 -6.08 -2.59 -3.47
C THR A 51 -7.11 -2.21 -4.51
N GLU A 52 -8.32 -2.77 -4.38
CA GLU A 52 -9.49 -2.38 -5.17
C GLU A 52 -10.62 -1.97 -4.24
N ASP A 53 -11.25 -0.84 -4.55
CA ASP A 53 -12.35 -0.25 -3.80
C ASP A 53 -13.69 -0.50 -4.51
N SER A 54 -14.79 -0.28 -3.81
CA SER A 54 -16.16 -0.29 -4.34
C SER A 54 -16.59 -1.61 -5.00
N ILE A 55 -16.11 -2.75 -4.49
CA ILE A 55 -16.54 -4.06 -4.98
C ILE A 55 -17.85 -4.41 -4.31
N VAL A 56 -18.90 -4.60 -5.11
CA VAL A 56 -20.21 -5.04 -4.61
C VAL A 56 -20.25 -6.57 -4.59
N SER A 57 -20.41 -7.16 -3.40
CA SER A 57 -20.50 -8.61 -3.22
C SER A 57 -21.22 -8.95 -1.92
N ALA A 58 -21.67 -10.20 -1.79
CA ALA A 58 -22.31 -10.68 -0.58
C ALA A 58 -21.31 -10.75 0.60
N GLN A 59 -21.74 -10.30 1.78
CA GLN A 59 -21.01 -10.37 3.04
C GLN A 59 -21.91 -11.04 4.09
N THR A 60 -21.40 -12.08 4.76
CA THR A 60 -22.10 -12.68 5.90
C THR A 60 -22.13 -11.70 7.07
N THR A 61 -23.28 -11.60 7.71
CA THR A 61 -23.50 -10.83 8.93
C THR A 61 -24.02 -11.76 10.03
N THR A 62 -24.23 -11.26 11.24
CA THR A 62 -24.78 -12.07 12.33
C THR A 62 -25.62 -11.18 13.23
N ASN A 63 -26.88 -11.57 13.44
CA ASN A 63 -27.87 -10.79 14.20
C ASN A 63 -28.13 -9.40 13.60
N ASP A 64 -28.10 -9.32 12.27
CA ASP A 64 -28.45 -8.08 11.56
C ASP A 64 -29.98 -7.99 11.44
N PRO A 65 -30.62 -7.00 12.08
CA PRO A 65 -32.07 -6.89 12.08
C PRO A 65 -32.65 -6.59 10.68
N ASP A 66 -31.83 -6.08 9.76
CA ASP A 66 -32.23 -5.72 8.40
C ASP A 66 -32.02 -6.88 7.41
N HIS A 67 -31.33 -7.96 7.81
CA HIS A 67 -30.95 -9.08 6.94
C HIS A 67 -31.26 -10.44 7.58
N SER A 68 -32.49 -10.93 7.38
CA SER A 68 -33.02 -12.13 8.03
C SER A 68 -32.34 -13.46 7.63
N ASP A 69 -31.61 -13.47 6.51
CA ASP A 69 -30.81 -14.60 6.05
C ASP A 69 -29.34 -14.52 6.49
N ASP A 70 -29.01 -13.56 7.37
CA ASP A 70 -27.65 -13.28 7.83
C ASP A 70 -26.67 -12.95 6.68
N ILE A 71 -27.17 -12.40 5.56
CA ILE A 71 -26.36 -12.01 4.40
C ILE A 71 -26.74 -10.60 3.91
N ILE A 72 -25.74 -9.73 3.78
CA ILE A 72 -25.85 -8.46 3.04
C ILE A 72 -25.41 -8.72 1.60
N HIS A 73 -26.36 -8.87 0.68
CA HIS A 73 -26.08 -9.31 -0.70
C HIS A 73 -25.27 -8.31 -1.54
N ASP A 74 -25.46 -7.02 -1.29
CA ASP A 74 -24.85 -5.90 -2.03
C ASP A 74 -23.87 -5.07 -1.20
N TYR A 75 -23.16 -5.73 -0.27
CA TYR A 75 -22.15 -5.06 0.54
C TYR A 75 -21.02 -4.47 -0.31
N VAL A 76 -20.66 -3.21 -0.04
CA VAL A 76 -19.61 -2.49 -0.74
C VAL A 76 -18.29 -2.68 -0.01
N HIS A 77 -17.47 -3.62 -0.48
CA HIS A 77 -16.13 -3.84 0.04
C HIS A 77 -15.17 -2.73 -0.43
N ARG A 78 -14.40 -2.18 0.52
CA ARG A 78 -13.42 -1.13 0.28
C ARG A 78 -12.00 -1.61 0.53
N HIS A 79 -11.03 -1.06 -0.22
CA HIS A 79 -9.59 -1.34 -0.10
C HIS A 79 -9.23 -2.84 -0.04
N VAL A 80 -9.89 -3.68 -0.83
CA VAL A 80 -9.63 -5.13 -0.85
C VAL A 80 -8.29 -5.41 -1.50
N LEU A 81 -7.39 -6.10 -0.81
CA LEU A 81 -6.09 -6.50 -1.33
C LEU A 81 -6.24 -7.40 -2.58
N ARG A 82 -5.58 -7.01 -3.68
CA ARG A 82 -5.59 -7.72 -4.97
C ARG A 82 -4.28 -8.39 -5.34
N GLY A 83 -3.16 -7.79 -4.92
CA GLY A 83 -1.84 -8.32 -5.24
C GLY A 83 -0.72 -7.45 -4.70
N THR A 84 0.50 -7.83 -5.03
CA THR A 84 1.74 -7.14 -4.64
C THR A 84 2.52 -6.76 -5.89
N TYR A 85 3.02 -5.53 -5.97
CA TYR A 85 3.93 -5.11 -7.06
C TYR A 85 5.33 -5.73 -6.92
N ASN A 86 5.68 -6.11 -5.70
CA ASN A 86 6.88 -6.85 -5.37
C ASN A 86 6.52 -8.14 -4.63
N SER A 87 7.24 -8.52 -3.58
CA SER A 87 6.93 -9.72 -2.80
C SER A 87 5.87 -9.48 -1.71
N THR A 88 5.29 -10.56 -1.17
CA THR A 88 4.27 -10.51 -0.09
C THR A 88 4.70 -9.67 1.11
N PHE A 89 5.99 -9.68 1.44
CA PHE A 89 6.58 -8.93 2.55
C PHE A 89 7.52 -7.82 2.07
N GLY A 90 7.45 -7.46 0.79
CA GLY A 90 8.28 -6.43 0.22
C GLY A 90 9.77 -6.75 0.10
N ASP A 91 10.54 -5.78 -0.38
CA ASP A 91 11.98 -5.88 -0.62
C ASP A 91 12.75 -5.10 0.42
N THR A 92 13.94 -5.55 0.79
CA THR A 92 14.85 -4.72 1.60
C THR A 92 15.34 -3.54 0.77
N ILE A 93 15.14 -2.32 1.27
CA ILE A 93 15.55 -1.08 0.59
C ILE A 93 16.69 -0.37 1.29
N MET A 94 16.85 -0.56 2.60
CA MET A 94 17.90 0.06 3.41
C MET A 94 18.41 -0.92 4.46
N THR A 95 19.71 -0.92 4.72
CA THR A 95 20.34 -1.75 5.76
C THR A 95 21.52 -1.03 6.40
N GLY A 96 21.75 -1.25 7.69
CA GLY A 96 22.85 -0.65 8.43
C GLY A 96 22.61 0.82 8.79
N ASN A 97 23.65 1.65 8.69
CA ASN A 97 23.56 3.09 8.95
C ASN A 97 23.07 3.81 7.69
N ILE A 98 21.94 4.52 7.80
CA ILE A 98 21.40 5.37 6.74
C ILE A 98 21.55 6.83 7.18
N SER A 99 22.27 7.60 6.38
CA SER A 99 22.44 9.03 6.63
C SER A 99 21.18 9.81 6.27
N LYS A 100 20.92 10.90 7.00
CA LYS A 100 19.96 11.92 6.58
C LYS A 100 20.27 12.38 5.14
N ASN A 101 19.22 12.57 4.34
CA ASN A 101 19.22 12.88 2.91
C ASN A 101 19.75 11.74 2.02
N ALA A 102 19.85 10.50 2.51
CA ALA A 102 20.06 9.37 1.62
C ALA A 102 18.81 9.13 0.76
N GLU A 103 19.02 8.96 -0.53
CA GLU A 103 17.98 8.74 -1.54
C GLU A 103 18.00 7.29 -2.03
N PHE A 104 16.81 6.71 -2.23
CA PHE A 104 16.66 5.38 -2.82
C PHE A 104 15.55 5.40 -3.87
N PHE A 105 15.74 4.61 -4.93
CA PHE A 105 14.80 4.53 -6.04
C PHE A 105 14.37 3.09 -6.29
N LYS A 106 13.08 2.87 -6.50
CA LYS A 106 12.51 1.57 -6.89
C LYS A 106 11.46 1.75 -7.98
N SER A 107 11.45 0.80 -8.91
CA SER A 107 10.44 0.75 -9.96
C SER A 107 9.85 -0.66 -10.02
N TYR A 108 8.54 -0.72 -10.19
CA TYR A 108 7.80 -1.98 -10.32
C TYR A 108 6.72 -1.86 -11.39
N SER A 109 6.26 -3.00 -11.90
CA SER A 109 5.14 -3.06 -12.82
C SER A 109 4.25 -4.25 -12.52
N MET A 110 2.97 -4.10 -12.85
CA MET A 110 1.96 -5.14 -12.68
C MET A 110 0.98 -5.09 -13.85
N ILE A 111 0.65 -6.26 -14.42
CA ILE A 111 -0.48 -6.40 -15.32
C ILE A 111 -1.72 -6.68 -14.47
N LEU A 112 -2.72 -5.81 -14.55
CA LEU A 112 -3.96 -5.97 -13.78
C LEU A 112 -4.81 -7.10 -14.35
N ASN A 113 -5.36 -7.92 -13.45
CA ASN A 113 -6.38 -8.89 -13.82
C ASN A 113 -7.55 -8.17 -14.54
N PRO A 114 -8.04 -8.68 -15.69
CA PRO A 114 -9.20 -8.12 -16.37
C PRO A 114 -10.47 -8.02 -15.52
N ALA A 115 -10.60 -8.83 -14.47
CA ALA A 115 -11.74 -8.79 -13.55
C ALA A 115 -11.74 -7.59 -12.59
N TRP A 116 -10.62 -6.89 -12.43
CA TRP A 116 -10.52 -5.73 -11.52
C TRP A 116 -10.87 -4.43 -12.26
N ASN A 117 -11.58 -3.53 -11.61
CA ASN A 117 -11.88 -2.22 -12.16
C ASN A 117 -10.71 -1.26 -11.89
N GLU A 118 -9.94 -0.95 -12.94
CA GLU A 118 -8.74 -0.11 -12.80
C GLU A 118 -9.02 1.31 -12.29
N ASN A 119 -10.26 1.80 -12.44
CA ASN A 119 -10.66 3.12 -11.93
C ASN A 119 -10.91 3.11 -10.42
N HIS A 120 -10.95 1.93 -9.79
CA HIS A 120 -11.09 1.75 -8.35
C HIS A 120 -9.86 1.08 -7.74
N CYS A 121 -8.76 1.00 -8.49
CA CYS A 121 -7.51 0.43 -8.00
C CYS A 121 -6.57 1.50 -7.43
N TYR A 122 -5.99 1.19 -6.28
CA TYR A 122 -5.02 2.02 -5.60
C TYR A 122 -3.77 1.22 -5.29
N MET A 123 -2.63 1.88 -5.35
CA MET A 123 -1.38 1.36 -4.84
C MET A 123 -1.14 1.89 -3.44
N VAL A 124 -0.82 0.99 -2.52
CA VAL A 124 -0.46 1.29 -1.13
C VAL A 124 1.01 0.94 -0.95
N VAL A 125 1.82 1.95 -0.69
CA VAL A 125 3.28 1.85 -0.54
C VAL A 125 3.60 2.00 0.95
N MET A 126 4.34 1.05 1.52
CA MET A 126 4.70 1.07 2.93
C MET A 126 6.19 0.79 3.13
N VAL A 127 6.85 1.60 3.94
CA VAL A 127 8.20 1.35 4.45
C VAL A 127 8.09 0.97 5.93
N TYR A 128 8.70 -0.15 6.30
CA TYR A 128 8.66 -0.64 7.67
C TYR A 128 10.03 -1.14 8.15
N ASN A 129 10.27 -1.03 9.47
CA ASN A 129 11.46 -1.55 10.12
C ASN A 129 11.32 -3.07 10.33
N MET A 130 12.26 -3.85 9.81
CA MET A 130 12.21 -5.32 9.83
C MET A 130 12.31 -5.92 11.25
N SER A 131 12.91 -5.21 12.21
CA SER A 131 13.14 -5.74 13.56
C SER A 131 11.88 -5.74 14.43
N ASN A 132 11.00 -4.75 14.25
CA ASN A 132 9.81 -4.54 15.07
C ASN A 132 8.50 -4.45 14.25
N TYR A 133 8.60 -4.57 12.92
CA TYR A 133 7.49 -4.47 11.95
C TYR A 133 6.73 -3.13 11.99
N GLU A 134 7.32 -2.10 12.57
CA GLU A 134 6.72 -0.77 12.59
C GLU A 134 6.77 -0.14 11.19
N ILE A 135 5.60 0.23 10.69
CA ILE A 135 5.47 1.04 9.48
C ILE A 135 5.87 2.46 9.85
N ILE A 136 6.95 2.95 9.24
CA ILE A 136 7.51 4.29 9.50
C ILE A 136 7.03 5.34 8.50
N GLN A 137 6.56 4.89 7.33
CA GLN A 137 5.93 5.75 6.33
C GLN A 137 5.02 4.91 5.42
N ALA A 138 3.89 5.50 5.02
CA ALA A 138 2.99 4.92 4.04
C ALA A 138 2.36 5.99 3.15
N GLU A 139 2.19 5.67 1.87
CA GLU A 139 1.51 6.53 0.89
C GLU A 139 0.51 5.70 0.08
N GLU A 140 -0.63 6.29 -0.26
CA GLU A 140 -1.61 5.69 -1.17
C GLU A 140 -1.76 6.57 -2.42
N LYS A 141 -1.83 5.94 -3.58
CA LYS A 141 -2.11 6.66 -4.83
C LYS A 141 -3.02 5.85 -5.74
N ARG A 142 -3.92 6.51 -6.46
CA ARG A 142 -4.70 5.84 -7.51
C ARG A 142 -3.80 5.48 -8.68
N ILE A 143 -4.00 4.29 -9.26
CA ILE A 143 -3.12 3.83 -10.36
C ILE A 143 -3.39 4.54 -11.70
N LYS A 144 -4.57 5.15 -11.86
CA LYS A 144 -5.08 5.81 -13.06
C LYS A 144 -5.75 7.14 -12.71
#